data_AF-A0A971VA45-F1
#
_entry.id   AF-A0A971VA45-F1
#
_cell.length_a   1.000
_cell.length_b   1.000
_cell.length_c   1.000
_cell.angle_alpha   90.00
_cell.angle_beta   90.00
_cell.angle_gamma   90.00
#
_symmetry.space_group_name_H-M   'P 1'
#
loop_
_entity.id
_entity.type
_entity.pdbx_description
1 polymer ?
#
loop_
_entity_poly.entity_id
_entity_poly.type
_entity_poly.pdbx_seq_one_letter_code
_entity_poly.pdbx_strand_id
1 'polypeptide(L)'
;MSTYNIVASTDESTVVAEYSAEYQVRSEKYQSEAELEKEFISLLTSQGYEYLQIHNEAALIQNLRIQLEKLNNFTFTNNEWNRFFAECLANPNEGIVEKTRKIQDDHIQIL
;
A
#
# COMPACT_ATOMS: atom_id res chain seq x y z
N MET A 1 5.83 -1.15 38.94
CA MET A 1 4.71 -1.15 37.98
C MET A 1 4.05 0.21 38.07
N SER A 2 4.31 1.06 37.08
CA SER A 2 3.71 2.39 37.02
C SER A 2 2.23 2.25 36.71
N THR A 3 1.37 2.71 37.61
CA THR A 3 -0.08 2.69 37.44
C THR A 3 -0.44 3.83 36.49
N TYR A 4 -0.62 3.54 35.21
CA TYR A 4 -1.07 4.53 34.24
C TYR A 4 -2.55 4.84 34.50
N ASN A 5 -2.89 6.12 34.63
CA ASN A 5 -4.27 6.55 34.71
C ASN A 5 -4.78 6.66 33.26
N ILE A 6 -5.29 5.55 32.72
CA ILE A 6 -5.75 5.45 31.32
C ILE A 6 -6.97 6.36 31.17
N VAL A 7 -6.79 7.50 30.49
CA VAL A 7 -7.87 8.48 30.24
C VAL A 7 -8.68 8.10 29.00
N ALA A 8 -8.10 7.36 28.05
CA ALA A 8 -8.78 6.79 26.89
C ALA A 8 -8.03 5.53 26.38
N SER A 9 -8.76 4.52 25.95
CA SER A 9 -8.26 3.31 25.29
C SER A 9 -9.14 3.08 24.05
N THR A 10 -8.50 3.01 22.87
CA THR A 10 -9.16 2.83 21.58
C THR A 10 -8.20 2.07 20.66
N ASP A 11 -8.75 1.12 19.91
CA ASP A 11 -8.02 0.31 18.92
C ASP A 11 -7.77 1.07 17.61
N GLU A 12 -8.22 2.32 17.51
CA GLU A 12 -8.13 3.15 16.30
C GLU A 12 -6.90 4.08 16.30
N SER A 13 -6.13 4.11 17.39
CA SER A 13 -4.88 4.88 17.45
C SER A 13 -3.75 4.14 16.74
N THR A 14 -3.11 4.80 15.78
CA THR A 14 -1.90 4.27 15.12
C THR A 14 -0.67 4.32 16.02
N VAL A 15 -0.69 5.14 17.08
CA VAL A 15 0.37 5.19 18.09
C VAL A 15 -0.01 4.28 19.25
N VAL A 16 0.76 3.22 19.42
CA VAL A 16 0.55 2.20 20.44
C VAL A 16 1.22 2.61 21.76
N ALA A 17 0.43 2.72 22.84
CA ALA A 17 0.94 3.07 24.17
C ALA A 17 1.69 1.90 24.86
N GLU A 18 1.25 0.67 24.60
CA GLU A 18 1.85 -0.56 25.12
C GLU A 18 1.87 -1.63 24.04
N TYR A 19 3.04 -2.17 23.74
CA TYR A 19 3.24 -3.22 22.74
C TYR A 19 3.85 -4.45 23.42
N SER A 20 3.11 -5.55 23.41
CA SER A 20 3.64 -6.86 23.79
C SER A 20 4.32 -7.46 22.57
N ALA A 21 5.64 -7.62 22.63
CA ALA A 21 6.38 -8.28 21.56
C ALA A 21 6.00 -9.77 21.53
N GLU A 22 5.13 -10.15 20.61
CA GLU A 22 4.81 -11.55 20.32
C GLU A 22 5.94 -12.26 19.55
N TYR A 23 6.93 -11.51 19.07
CA TYR A 23 8.15 -12.07 18.51
C TYR A 23 8.92 -12.78 19.63
N GLN A 24 8.72 -14.10 19.74
CA GLN A 24 9.66 -14.96 20.45
C GLN A 24 11.05 -14.59 19.96
N VAL A 25 11.88 -14.11 20.88
CA VAL A 25 13.31 -13.79 20.73
C VAL A 25 13.87 -14.45 19.48
N ARG A 26 13.97 -13.68 18.38
CA ARG A 26 14.62 -14.16 17.15
C ARG A 26 15.99 -14.67 17.58
N SER A 27 16.23 -15.96 17.36
CA SER A 27 17.53 -16.56 17.63
C SER A 27 18.62 -15.69 17.01
N GLU A 28 19.78 -15.58 17.65
CA GLU A 28 20.98 -14.82 17.24
C GLU A 28 21.60 -15.25 15.87
N LYS A 29 20.80 -15.84 14.98
CA LYS A 29 21.17 -16.25 13.63
C LYS A 29 20.80 -15.18 12.62
N TYR A 30 21.81 -14.71 11.90
CA TYR A 30 21.66 -13.99 10.65
C TYR A 30 20.77 -14.80 9.69
N GLN A 31 19.59 -14.26 9.37
CA GLN A 31 18.70 -14.76 8.32
C GLN A 31 19.16 -14.20 6.97
N SER A 32 18.94 -14.95 5.89
CA SER A 32 19.13 -14.45 4.53
C SER A 32 18.02 -13.46 4.12
N GLU A 33 18.27 -12.61 3.11
CA GLU A 33 17.25 -11.70 2.58
C GLU A 33 16.00 -12.44 2.08
N ALA A 34 16.17 -13.62 1.48
CA ALA A 34 15.06 -14.44 1.00
C ALA A 34 14.19 -15.00 2.14
N GLU A 35 14.79 -15.36 3.28
CA GLU A 35 14.05 -15.79 4.47
C GLU A 35 13.28 -14.62 5.08
N LEU A 36 13.93 -13.45 5.18
CA LEU A 36 13.31 -12.22 5.68
C LEU A 36 12.14 -11.78 4.79
N GLU A 37 12.28 -11.82 3.46
CA GLU A 37 11.24 -11.47 2.50
C GLU A 37 10.03 -12.42 2.65
N LYS A 38 10.26 -13.73 2.76
CA LYS A 38 9.20 -14.72 2.92
C LYS A 38 8.42 -14.52 4.22
N GLU A 39 9.11 -14.29 5.33
CA GLU A 39 8.47 -13.98 6.62
C GLU A 39 7.66 -12.68 6.54
N PHE A 40 8.20 -11.64 5.90
CA PHE A 40 7.54 -10.35 5.77
C PHE A 40 6.26 -10.42 4.92
N ILE A 41 6.30 -11.13 3.78
CA ILE A 41 5.11 -11.39 2.95
C ILE A 41 4.06 -12.15 3.75
N SER A 42 4.45 -13.15 4.54
CA SER A 42 3.53 -13.91 5.38
C SER A 42 2.86 -13.04 6.45
N LEU A 43 3.60 -12.10 7.04
CA LEU A 43 3.07 -11.16 8.03
C LEU A 43 2.10 -10.17 7.41
N LEU A 44 2.41 -9.60 6.24
CA LEU A 44 1.48 -8.72 5.54
C LEU A 44 0.21 -9.47 5.13
N THR A 45 0.35 -10.72 4.68
CA THR A 45 -0.81 -11.54 4.31
C THR A 45 -1.70 -11.83 5.52
N SER A 46 -1.15 -12.08 6.70
CA SER A 46 -1.95 -12.27 7.93
C SER A 46 -2.64 -10.99 8.40
N GLN A 47 -2.12 -9.81 8.02
CA GLN A 47 -2.75 -8.51 8.24
C GLN A 47 -3.82 -8.15 7.19
N GLY A 48 -4.08 -9.04 6.22
CA GLY A 48 -5.12 -8.86 5.20
C GLY A 48 -4.63 -8.21 3.89
N TYR A 49 -3.32 -8.03 3.71
CA TYR A 49 -2.78 -7.61 2.42
C TYR A 49 -2.80 -8.77 1.42
N GLU A 50 -3.38 -8.56 0.25
CA GLU A 50 -3.40 -9.56 -0.82
C GLU A 50 -2.04 -9.66 -1.51
N TYR A 51 -1.49 -10.88 -1.62
CA TYR A 51 -0.27 -11.12 -2.37
C TYR A 51 -0.56 -11.29 -3.87
N LEU A 52 -0.04 -10.38 -4.69
CA LEU A 52 -0.20 -10.39 -6.15
C LEU A 52 1.12 -10.74 -6.85
N GLN A 53 1.07 -11.65 -7.82
CA GLN A 53 2.22 -12.04 -8.63
C GLN A 53 2.33 -11.22 -9.92
N ILE A 54 2.87 -10.01 -9.81
CA ILE A 54 3.06 -9.08 -10.93
C ILE A 54 4.53 -9.05 -11.33
N HIS A 55 4.83 -9.50 -12.56
CA HIS A 55 6.21 -9.65 -13.05
C HIS A 55 6.58 -8.68 -14.19
N ASN A 56 5.65 -7.82 -14.60
CA ASN A 56 5.87 -6.87 -15.67
C ASN A 56 5.00 -5.62 -15.50
N GLU A 57 5.40 -4.54 -16.16
CA GLU A 57 4.73 -3.25 -16.09
C GLU A 57 3.30 -3.30 -16.63
N ALA A 58 3.05 -4.01 -17.73
CA ALA A 58 1.71 -4.11 -18.32
C ALA A 58 0.70 -4.74 -17.34
N ALA A 59 1.12 -5.77 -16.59
CA ALA A 59 0.31 -6.39 -15.56
C ALA A 59 0.06 -5.43 -14.37
N LEU A 60 1.05 -4.60 -14.01
CA LEU A 60 0.87 -3.58 -12.98
C LEU A 60 -0.16 -2.51 -13.40
N ILE A 61 -0.08 -2.04 -14.65
CA ILE A 61 -1.03 -1.06 -15.21
C ILE A 61 -2.45 -1.65 -15.26
N GLN A 62 -2.60 -2.92 -15.65
CA GLN A 62 -3.90 -3.60 -15.66
C GLN A 62 -4.47 -3.74 -14.24
N ASN A 63 -3.65 -4.11 -13.26
CA ASN A 63 -4.09 -4.16 -11.87
C ASN A 63 -4.55 -2.78 -11.38
N LEU A 64 -3.79 -1.73 -11.69
CA LEU A 64 -4.14 -0.35 -11.32
C LEU A 64 -5.52 0.05 -11.86
N ARG A 65 -5.82 -0.28 -13.12
CA ARG A 65 -7.15 -0.05 -13.72
C ARG A 65 -8.25 -0.72 -12.90
N ILE A 66 -8.10 -2.01 -12.62
CA ILE A 66 -9.10 -2.80 -11.88
C ILE A 66 -9.34 -2.19 -10.49
N GLN A 67 -8.29 -1.78 -9.79
CA GLN A 67 -8.43 -1.17 -8.46
C GLN A 67 -9.13 0.19 -8.51
N LEU A 68 -8.84 1.02 -9.51
CA LEU A 68 -9.50 2.31 -9.70
C LEU A 68 -10.98 2.17 -10.08
N GLU A 69 -11.31 1.21 -10.95
CA GLU A 69 -12.69 0.86 -11.31
C GLU A 69 -13.48 0.39 -10.08
N LYS A 70 -12.88 -0.48 -9.25
CA LYS A 70 -13.47 -0.99 -8.01
C LYS A 70 -13.69 0.12 -6.98
N LEU A 71 -12.71 1.02 -6.81
CA LEU A 71 -12.78 2.11 -5.82
C LEU A 71 -13.88 3.13 -6.18
N ASN A 72 -13.98 3.49 -7.47
CA ASN A 72 -14.88 4.54 -7.95
C ASN A 72 -16.20 3.99 -8.51
N ASN A 73 -16.36 2.67 -8.51
CA ASN A 73 -17.58 1.98 -8.94
C ASN A 73 -18.00 2.31 -10.39
N PHE A 74 -17.04 2.43 -11.29
CA PHE A 74 -17.24 2.62 -12.74
C PHE A 74 -16.30 1.74 -13.55
N THR A 75 -16.56 1.62 -14.85
CA THR A 75 -15.72 0.85 -15.78
C THR A 75 -15.16 1.75 -16.86
N PHE A 76 -13.85 1.74 -17.08
CA PHE A 76 -13.26 2.46 -18.20
C PHE A 76 -13.51 1.70 -19.50
N THR A 77 -13.63 2.42 -20.62
CA THR A 77 -13.31 1.87 -21.93
C THR A 77 -11.79 1.86 -22.16
N ASN A 78 -11.30 1.07 -23.11
CA ASN A 78 -9.87 1.02 -23.40
C ASN A 78 -9.31 2.39 -23.86
N ASN A 79 -10.11 3.17 -24.60
CA ASN A 79 -9.68 4.49 -25.06
C ASN A 79 -9.61 5.49 -23.91
N GLU A 80 -10.61 5.50 -23.03
CA GLU A 80 -10.61 6.34 -21.83
C GLU A 80 -9.46 5.99 -20.89
N TRP A 81 -9.22 4.69 -20.65
CA TRP A 81 -8.11 4.25 -19.83
C TRP A 81 -6.77 4.71 -20.39
N ASN A 82 -6.54 4.54 -21.70
CA ASN A 82 -5.28 4.94 -22.32
C ASN A 82 -5.06 6.45 -22.23
N ARG A 83 -6.09 7.26 -22.46
CA ARG A 83 -6.02 8.72 -22.31
C ARG A 83 -5.73 9.11 -20.87
N PHE A 84 -6.53 8.61 -19.93
CA PHE A 84 -6.40 8.91 -18.51
C PHE A 84 -5.03 8.50 -17.96
N PHE A 85 -4.54 7.31 -18.32
CA PHE A 85 -3.24 6.84 -17.88
C PHE A 85 -2.11 7.74 -18.41
N ALA A 86 -2.12 8.09 -19.69
CA ALA A 86 -1.06 8.91 -20.30
C ALA A 86 -1.08 10.37 -19.85
N GLU A 87 -2.26 10.96 -19.64
CA GLU A 87 -2.40 12.38 -19.33
C GLU A 87 -2.37 12.64 -17.81
N CYS A 88 -3.04 11.80 -17.01
CA CYS A 88 -3.26 12.03 -15.58
C CYS A 88 -2.38 11.19 -14.65
N LEU A 89 -1.95 9.98 -15.01
CA LEU A 89 -1.19 9.11 -14.09
C LEU A 89 0.31 9.01 -14.43
N ALA A 90 0.61 8.76 -15.69
CA ALA A 90 1.92 8.42 -16.21
C ALA A 90 2.35 9.39 -17.31
N ASN A 91 2.12 10.69 -17.11
CA ASN A 91 2.60 11.72 -18.01
C ASN A 91 4.13 11.71 -18.06
N PRO A 92 4.75 11.54 -19.26
CA PRO A 92 6.21 11.48 -19.38
C PRO A 92 6.92 12.76 -18.93
N ASN A 93 6.22 13.89 -18.89
CA ASN A 93 6.77 15.17 -18.47
C ASN A 93 6.75 15.36 -16.95
N GLU A 94 6.16 14.43 -16.19
CA GLU A 94 6.02 14.53 -14.73
C GLU A 94 7.05 13.69 -13.98
N GLY A 95 7.74 14.35 -13.05
CA GLY A 95 8.69 13.71 -12.16
C GLY A 95 8.08 13.24 -10.85
N ILE A 96 8.94 12.97 -9.88
CA ILE A 96 8.55 12.50 -8.54
C ILE A 96 7.76 13.58 -7.78
N VAL A 97 8.08 14.87 -7.99
CA VAL A 97 7.42 16.00 -7.31
C VAL A 97 5.96 16.10 -7.73
N GLU A 98 5.69 16.04 -9.03
CA GLU A 98 4.35 16.13 -9.61
C GLU A 98 3.50 14.93 -9.19
N LYS A 99 4.06 13.72 -9.19
CA LYS A 99 3.40 12.51 -8.68
C LYS A 99 3.07 12.61 -7.20
N THR A 100 3.96 13.19 -6.40
CA THR A 100 3.71 13.41 -4.96
C THR A 100 2.55 14.38 -4.75
N ARG A 101 2.50 15.49 -5.52
CA ARG A 101 1.39 16.45 -5.49
C ARG A 101 0.06 15.79 -5.86
N LYS A 102 0.03 14.92 -6.86
CA LYS A 102 -1.18 14.17 -7.23
C LYS A 102 -1.71 13.28 -6.11
N ILE A 103 -0.83 12.65 -5.35
CA ILE A 103 -1.24 11.79 -4.23
C ILE A 103 -1.75 12.63 -3.04
N GLN A 104 -1.09 13.75 -2.74
CA GLN A 104 -1.36 14.52 -1.52
C GLN A 104 -2.45 15.59 -1.70
N ASP A 105 -2.40 16.34 -2.81
CA ASP A 105 -3.25 17.52 -3.03
C ASP A 105 -4.29 17.30 -4.13
N ASP A 106 -3.92 16.63 -5.22
CA ASP A 106 -4.72 16.51 -6.44
C ASP A 106 -5.19 15.06 -6.70
N HIS A 107 -5.75 14.43 -5.67
CA HIS A 107 -6.13 13.01 -5.71
C HIS A 107 -7.42 12.72 -6.50
N ILE A 108 -8.18 13.77 -6.85
CA ILE A 108 -9.40 13.67 -7.65
C ILE A 108 -9.09 14.11 -9.08
N GLN A 109 -8.92 13.13 -9.98
CA GLN A 109 -8.67 13.38 -11.39
C GLN A 109 -9.98 13.17 -12.19
N ILE A 110 -10.32 14.12 -13.04
CA ILE A 110 -11.56 14.10 -13.83
C ILE A 110 -11.26 13.53 -15.22
N LEU A 111 -12.17 12.67 -15.72
CA LEU A 111 -12.07 11.96 -17.00
C LEU A 111 -12.53 12.80 -18.21
#